data_AF-A0A534Y250-F1
#
_entry.id   AF-A0A534Y250-F1
#
_cell.length_a   1.000
_cell.length_b   1.000
_cell.length_c   1.000
_cell.angle_alpha   90.00
_cell.angle_beta   90.00
_cell.angle_gamma   90.00
#
_symmetry.space_group_name_H-M   'P 1'
#
loop_
_entity.id
_entity.type
_entity.pdbx_description
1 polymer ?
#
loop_
_entity_poly.entity_id
_entity_poly.type
_entity_poly.pdbx_seq_one_letter_code
_entity_poly.pdbx_strand_id
1 'polypeptide(L)'
;MTPPALLDRRLLVVTGKGGTGKSTVSAALALAASRKRKRVLICEVTARERVSELFGRPPSGPQIHKLFEDVYSVHVRPPEAMREYGIMVLRSETLYNLVFERRWVRYFLNAAPSLAEIVMLGKVAWHAGREMEHGRPRWDLVVLDAPATGHGLTFLSVPEVFLSIV
;
A
#
# COMPACT_ATOMS: atom_id res chain seq x y z
N MET A 1 -2.50 14.69 26.22
CA MET A 1 -1.87 15.03 24.93
C MET A 1 -2.93 15.08 23.86
N THR A 2 -3.06 16.18 23.14
CA THR A 2 -3.99 16.29 22.00
C THR A 2 -3.46 15.39 20.87
N PRO A 3 -4.30 14.54 20.25
CA PRO A 3 -3.84 13.73 19.12
C PRO A 3 -3.30 14.63 17.99
N PRO A 4 -2.27 14.19 17.25
CA PRO A 4 -1.77 14.95 16.12
C PRO A 4 -2.88 15.16 15.10
N ALA A 5 -2.88 16.33 14.45
CA ALA A 5 -3.86 16.67 13.43
C ALA A 5 -3.82 15.63 12.31
N LEU A 6 -4.94 15.48 11.60
CA LEU A 6 -5.13 14.39 10.64
C LEU A 6 -3.98 14.30 9.62
N LEU A 7 -3.58 15.43 9.03
CA LEU A 7 -2.52 15.45 8.01
C LEU A 7 -1.11 15.32 8.58
N ASP A 8 -0.92 15.39 9.90
CA ASP A 8 0.37 15.18 10.58
C ASP A 8 0.61 13.71 10.95
N ARG A 9 -0.35 12.83 10.66
CA ARG A 9 -0.19 11.39 10.75
C ARG A 9 0.73 10.88 9.64
N ARG A 10 1.50 9.82 9.94
CA ARG A 10 2.35 9.14 8.96
C ARG A 10 1.59 8.21 8.01
N LEU A 11 0.46 7.69 8.47
CA LEU A 11 -0.44 6.83 7.70
C LEU A 11 -1.89 7.27 7.95
N LEU A 12 -2.63 7.47 6.87
CA LEU A 12 -4.07 7.63 6.86
C LEU A 12 -4.70 6.49 6.07
N VAL A 13 -5.64 5.78 6.68
CA VAL A 13 -6.40 4.71 6.03
C VAL A 13 -7.77 5.23 5.67
N VAL A 14 -8.11 5.22 4.38
CA VAL A 14 -9.40 5.65 3.87
C VAL A 14 -10.20 4.41 3.50
N THR A 15 -11.30 4.15 4.23
CA THR A 15 -12.24 3.07 3.94
C THR A 15 -13.69 3.58 3.95
N GLY A 16 -14.63 2.73 3.58
CA GLY A 16 -16.03 3.07 3.29
C GLY A 16 -16.67 2.05 2.36
N LYS A 17 -18.00 2.06 2.27
CA LYS A 17 -18.75 1.16 1.37
C LYS A 17 -18.33 1.37 -0.10
N GLY A 18 -18.72 0.44 -0.97
CA GLY A 18 -18.55 0.61 -2.42
C GLY A 18 -19.28 1.89 -2.88
N GLY A 19 -18.63 2.70 -3.72
CA GLY A 19 -19.24 3.91 -4.29
C GLY A 19 -19.28 5.15 -3.39
N THR A 20 -18.81 5.12 -2.15
CA THR A 20 -18.85 6.28 -1.23
C THR A 20 -17.76 7.34 -1.47
N GLY A 21 -16.99 7.23 -2.56
CA GLY A 21 -15.95 8.22 -2.90
C GLY A 21 -14.62 8.06 -2.16
N LYS A 22 -14.25 6.88 -1.66
CA LYS A 22 -12.95 6.62 -0.98
C LYS A 22 -11.75 7.17 -1.75
N SER A 23 -11.58 6.76 -3.01
CA SER A 23 -10.46 7.20 -3.84
C SER A 23 -10.45 8.72 -4.05
N THR A 24 -11.64 9.34 -4.15
CA THR A 24 -11.79 10.80 -4.21
C THR A 24 -11.34 11.47 -2.92
N VAL A 25 -11.74 10.94 -1.77
CA VAL A 25 -11.30 11.43 -0.45
C VAL A 25 -9.80 11.24 -0.27
N SER A 26 -9.24 10.09 -0.67
CA SER A 26 -7.80 9.82 -0.65
C SER A 26 -7.01 10.84 -1.47
N ALA A 27 -7.46 11.11 -2.70
CA ALA A 27 -6.88 12.13 -3.57
C ALA A 27 -6.98 13.55 -2.96
N ALA A 28 -8.14 13.90 -2.41
CA ALA A 28 -8.37 15.21 -1.79
C ALA A 28 -7.49 15.42 -0.54
N LEU A 29 -7.34 14.40 0.31
CA LEU A 29 -6.45 14.44 1.48
C LEU A 29 -4.99 14.61 1.05
N ALA A 30 -4.56 13.89 0.01
CA ALA A 30 -3.21 14.00 -0.53
C ALA A 30 -2.93 15.39 -1.12
N LEU A 31 -3.88 15.95 -1.88
CA LEU A 31 -3.79 17.32 -2.38
C LEU A 31 -3.74 18.35 -1.24
N ALA A 32 -4.57 18.19 -0.21
CA ALA A 32 -4.57 19.08 0.95
C ALA A 32 -3.23 19.04 1.71
N ALA A 33 -2.61 17.86 1.84
CA ALA A 33 -1.29 17.72 2.42
C ALA A 33 -0.18 18.29 1.52
N SER A 34 -0.22 18.05 0.20
CA SER A 34 0.72 18.63 -0.78
C SER A 34 0.73 20.15 -0.75
N ARG A 35 -0.44 20.79 -0.63
CA ARG A 35 -0.56 22.25 -0.45
C ARG A 35 0.11 22.77 0.82
N LYS A 36 0.32 21.91 1.81
CA LYS A 36 1.11 22.18 3.02
C LYS A 36 2.58 21.78 2.89
N ARG A 37 3.08 21.63 1.65
CA ARG A 37 4.45 21.22 1.30
C ARG A 37 4.84 19.83 1.82
N LYS A 38 3.85 18.95 2.00
CA LYS A 38 4.10 17.55 2.40
C LYS A 38 4.24 16.67 1.17
N ARG A 39 5.23 15.79 1.19
CA ARG A 39 5.38 14.74 0.20
C ARG A 39 4.50 13.55 0.55
N VAL A 40 3.55 13.26 -0.32
CA VAL A 40 2.48 12.28 -0.07
C VAL A 40 2.59 11.11 -1.04
N LEU A 41 2.51 9.90 -0.50
CA LEU A 41 2.31 8.69 -1.30
C LEU A 41 0.90 8.13 -1.07
N ILE A 42 0.18 7.90 -2.15
CA ILE A 42 -1.10 7.20 -2.15
C ILE A 42 -0.84 5.73 -2.52
N CYS A 43 -1.14 4.82 -1.61
CA CYS A 43 -1.09 3.38 -1.84
C CYS A 43 -2.49 2.89 -2.18
N GLU A 44 -2.71 2.46 -3.42
CA GLU A 44 -3.95 1.82 -3.84
C GLU A 44 -3.82 0.30 -3.64
N VAL A 45 -4.72 -0.33 -2.90
CA VAL A 45 -4.74 -1.81 -2.71
C VAL A 45 -5.99 -2.47 -3.31
N THR A 46 -6.80 -1.69 -4.03
CA THR A 46 -8.02 -2.20 -4.67
C THR A 46 -7.72 -2.79 -6.04
N ALA A 47 -8.64 -3.59 -6.60
CA ALA A 47 -8.41 -4.26 -7.89
C ALA A 47 -8.25 -3.28 -9.07
N ARG A 48 -8.82 -2.07 -8.98
CA ARG A 48 -8.78 -1.06 -10.04
C ARG A 48 -8.26 0.26 -9.48
N GLU A 49 -7.20 0.77 -10.10
CA GLU A 49 -6.68 2.11 -9.83
C GLU A 49 -7.71 3.16 -10.24
N ARG A 50 -7.99 4.09 -9.34
CA ARG A 50 -8.92 5.21 -9.56
C ARG A 50 -8.28 6.54 -9.23
N VAL A 51 -7.27 6.56 -8.37
CA VAL A 51 -6.64 7.80 -7.95
C VAL A 51 -5.93 8.45 -9.15
N SER A 52 -5.11 7.70 -9.89
CA SER A 52 -4.43 8.23 -11.09
C SER A 52 -5.42 8.87 -12.09
N GLU A 53 -6.58 8.25 -12.31
CA GLU A 53 -7.65 8.78 -13.19
C GLU A 53 -8.16 10.15 -12.71
N LEU A 54 -8.31 10.36 -11.39
CA LEU A 54 -8.75 11.65 -10.82
C LEU A 54 -7.74 12.79 -11.03
N PHE A 55 -6.47 12.46 -11.26
CA PHE A 55 -5.42 13.43 -11.59
C PHE A 55 -5.18 13.56 -13.10
N GLY A 56 -6.00 12.91 -13.95
CA GLY A 56 -5.83 12.90 -15.40
C GLY A 56 -4.55 12.18 -15.86
N ARG A 57 -4.12 11.16 -15.11
CA ARG A 57 -2.92 10.37 -15.37
C ARG A 57 -3.26 8.92 -15.72
N PRO A 58 -2.40 8.22 -16.49
CA PRO A 58 -2.53 6.77 -16.64
C PRO A 58 -2.35 6.06 -15.29
N PRO A 59 -2.84 4.81 -15.15
CA PRO A 59 -2.58 4.00 -13.97
C PRO A 59 -1.08 3.92 -13.65
N SER A 60 -0.75 4.00 -12.36
CA SER A 60 0.63 4.00 -11.86
C SER A 60 1.25 2.61 -11.91
N GLY A 61 0.44 1.56 -11.74
CA GLY A 61 0.95 0.22 -11.62
C GLY A 61 1.89 0.04 -10.41
N PRO A 62 2.77 -0.97 -10.42
CA PRO A 62 3.51 -1.37 -9.23
C PRO A 62 4.67 -0.43 -8.87
N GLN A 63 5.07 0.47 -9.77
CA GLN A 63 6.08 1.48 -9.50
C GLN A 63 5.46 2.79 -9.00
N ILE A 64 6.20 3.49 -8.16
CA ILE A 64 5.81 4.81 -7.66
C ILE A 64 5.85 5.81 -8.82
N HIS A 65 4.71 6.44 -9.09
CA HIS A 65 4.57 7.48 -10.11
C HIS A 65 4.17 8.80 -9.48
N LYS A 66 4.68 9.90 -10.05
CA LYS A 66 4.31 11.26 -9.67
C LYS A 66 3.00 11.63 -10.36
N LEU A 67 1.97 11.96 -9.59
CA LEU A 67 0.68 12.39 -10.13
C LEU A 67 0.64 13.90 -10.36
N PHE A 68 0.96 14.66 -9.30
CA PHE A 68 0.85 16.13 -9.27
C PHE A 68 1.68 16.70 -8.11
N GLU A 69 2.45 17.77 -8.33
CA GLU A 69 3.28 18.42 -7.29
C GLU A 69 4.02 17.43 -6.37
N ASP A 70 3.71 17.36 -5.09
CA ASP A 70 4.33 16.44 -4.13
C ASP A 70 3.44 15.21 -3.83
N VAL A 71 2.49 14.91 -4.72
CA VAL A 71 1.59 13.74 -4.67
C VAL A 71 2.06 12.66 -5.63
N TYR A 72 2.25 11.48 -5.07
CA TYR A 72 2.68 10.27 -5.74
C TYR A 72 1.68 9.15 -5.49
N SER A 73 1.68 8.13 -6.35
CA SER A 73 0.85 6.94 -6.18
C SER A 73 1.61 5.67 -6.55
N VAL A 74 1.19 4.56 -5.95
CA VAL A 74 1.62 3.21 -6.28
C VAL A 74 0.46 2.24 -6.13
N HIS A 75 0.32 1.32 -7.07
CA HIS A 75 -0.61 0.21 -6.98
C HIS A 75 0.04 -0.97 -6.27
N VAL A 76 -0.40 -1.23 -5.06
CA VAL A 76 0.08 -2.34 -4.24
C VAL A 76 -0.80 -3.55 -4.56
N ARG A 77 -0.29 -4.43 -5.41
CA ARG A 77 -0.99 -5.65 -5.85
C ARG A 77 -0.36 -6.91 -5.26
N PRO A 78 -1.15 -7.99 -5.06
CA PRO A 78 -0.62 -9.24 -4.52
C PRO A 78 0.58 -9.82 -5.27
N PRO A 79 0.55 -10.03 -6.61
CA PRO A 79 1.66 -10.70 -7.29
C PRO A 79 2.99 -9.95 -7.15
N GLU A 80 2.97 -8.64 -7.29
CA GLU A 80 4.14 -7.77 -7.24
C GLU A 80 4.66 -7.63 -5.80
N ALA A 81 3.76 -7.44 -4.82
CA ALA A 81 4.15 -7.38 -3.41
C ALA A 81 4.75 -8.70 -2.91
N MET A 82 4.16 -9.84 -3.31
CA MET A 82 4.68 -11.17 -2.99
C MET A 82 6.05 -11.44 -3.63
N ARG A 83 6.26 -11.01 -4.89
CA ARG A 83 7.56 -11.10 -5.55
C ARG A 83 8.62 -10.30 -4.80
N GLU A 84 8.33 -9.04 -4.50
CA GLU A 84 9.24 -8.16 -3.76
C GLU A 84 9.59 -8.75 -2.38
N TYR A 85 8.59 -9.26 -1.65
CA TYR A 85 8.80 -9.92 -0.36
C TYR A 85 9.65 -11.19 -0.48
N GLY A 86 9.36 -12.06 -1.45
CA GLY A 86 10.12 -13.28 -1.68
C GLY A 86 11.60 -13.00 -1.99
N ILE A 87 11.87 -12.00 -2.83
CA ILE A 87 13.24 -11.57 -3.15
C ILE A 87 13.92 -10.98 -1.92
N MET A 88 13.21 -10.19 -1.10
CA MET A 88 13.76 -9.64 0.14
C MET A 88 14.15 -10.74 1.14
N VAL A 89 13.32 -11.78 1.30
CA VAL A 89 13.59 -12.90 2.21
C VAL A 89 14.76 -13.75 1.71
N LEU A 90 14.79 -14.06 0.40
CA LEU A 90 15.84 -14.88 -0.20
C LEU A 90 17.14 -14.12 -0.50
N ARG A 91 17.08 -12.78 -0.50
CA ARG A 91 18.17 -11.86 -0.88
C ARG A 91 18.76 -12.14 -2.29
N SER A 92 17.98 -12.74 -3.19
CA SER A 92 18.41 -13.10 -4.54
C SER A 92 17.23 -13.27 -5.49
N GLU A 93 17.26 -12.59 -6.64
CA GLU A 93 16.27 -12.78 -7.71
C GLU A 93 16.37 -14.18 -8.35
N THR A 94 17.60 -14.70 -8.52
CA THR A 94 17.82 -16.02 -9.10
C THR A 94 17.24 -17.13 -8.23
N LEU A 95 17.46 -17.07 -6.91
CA LEU A 95 16.86 -18.03 -5.98
C LEU A 95 15.34 -17.90 -5.95
N TYR A 96 14.81 -16.67 -5.99
CA TYR A 96 13.38 -16.45 -6.09
C TYR A 96 12.81 -17.15 -7.33
N ASN A 97 13.37 -16.93 -8.51
CA ASN A 97 12.88 -17.57 -9.73
C ASN A 97 12.98 -19.11 -9.63
N LEU A 98 14.10 -19.65 -9.13
CA LEU A 98 14.31 -21.10 -9.01
C LEU A 98 13.32 -21.79 -8.05
N VAL A 99 12.92 -21.10 -6.97
CA VAL A 99 12.03 -21.64 -5.93
C VAL A 99 10.56 -21.36 -6.28
N PHE A 100 10.22 -20.13 -6.64
CA PHE A 100 8.85 -19.65 -6.80
C PHE A 100 8.27 -19.90 -8.21
N GLU A 101 9.09 -20.24 -9.22
CA GLU A 101 8.56 -20.74 -10.50
C GLU A 101 8.01 -22.17 -10.40
N ARG A 102 8.33 -22.89 -9.31
CA ARG A 102 7.82 -24.25 -9.10
C ARG A 102 6.32 -24.21 -8.80
N ARG A 103 5.56 -25.00 -9.57
CA ARG A 103 4.10 -25.04 -9.51
C ARG A 103 3.56 -25.27 -8.09
N TRP A 104 4.18 -26.16 -7.32
CA TRP A 104 3.74 -26.48 -5.95
C TRP A 104 3.93 -25.33 -4.96
N VAL A 105 5.00 -24.53 -5.09
CA VAL A 105 5.22 -23.34 -4.26
C VAL A 105 4.15 -22.29 -4.53
N ARG A 106 3.83 -22.03 -5.81
CA ARG A 106 2.73 -21.11 -6.17
C ARG A 106 1.38 -21.59 -5.64
N TYR A 107 1.11 -22.90 -5.70
CA TYR A 107 -0.11 -23.47 -5.12
C TYR A 107 -0.18 -23.26 -3.60
N PHE A 108 0.91 -23.52 -2.89
CA PHE A 108 0.97 -23.31 -1.44
C PHE A 108 0.74 -21.84 -1.06
N LEU A 109 1.39 -20.90 -1.75
CA LEU A 109 1.24 -19.47 -1.48
C LEU A 109 -0.16 -18.95 -1.81
N ASN A 110 -0.77 -19.45 -2.89
CA ASN A 110 -2.15 -19.11 -3.25
C ASN A 110 -3.17 -19.73 -2.28
N ALA A 111 -2.80 -20.84 -1.62
CA ALA A 111 -3.64 -21.49 -0.62
C ALA A 111 -3.51 -20.86 0.78
N ALA A 112 -2.41 -20.14 1.04
CA ALA A 112 -2.17 -19.46 2.31
C ALA A 112 -3.16 -18.28 2.47
N PRO A 113 -4.15 -18.37 3.38
CA PRO A 113 -5.11 -17.30 3.57
C PRO A 113 -4.40 -16.04 4.05
N SER A 114 -4.80 -14.89 3.53
CA SER A 114 -4.35 -13.58 4.00
C SER A 114 -2.85 -13.25 3.85
N LEU A 115 -2.06 -14.15 3.24
CA LEU A 115 -0.62 -13.93 3.05
C LEU A 115 -0.32 -12.78 2.10
N ALA A 116 -1.12 -12.64 1.04
CA ALA A 116 -1.01 -11.49 0.15
C ALA A 116 -1.32 -10.19 0.90
N GLU A 117 -2.40 -10.17 1.67
CA GLU A 117 -2.86 -9.02 2.42
C GLU A 117 -1.84 -8.56 3.48
N ILE A 118 -1.19 -9.48 4.21
CA ILE A 118 -0.16 -9.12 5.18
C ILE A 118 1.08 -8.52 4.50
N VAL A 119 1.48 -9.07 3.35
CA VAL A 119 2.63 -8.55 2.59
C VAL A 119 2.31 -7.18 2.01
N MET A 120 1.10 -6.98 1.48
CA MET A 120 0.63 -5.68 0.99
C MET A 120 0.59 -4.64 2.12
N LEU A 121 0.03 -4.98 3.29
CA LEU A 121 0.05 -4.11 4.46
C LEU A 121 1.46 -3.81 4.94
N GLY A 122 2.33 -4.81 4.95
CA GLY A 122 3.75 -4.67 5.29
C GLY A 122 4.44 -3.66 4.37
N LYS A 123 4.16 -3.70 3.07
CA LYS A 123 4.67 -2.72 2.09
C LYS A 123 4.15 -1.30 2.36
N VAL A 124 2.85 -1.14 2.67
CA VAL A 124 2.28 0.16 3.06
C VAL A 124 2.92 0.68 4.35
N ALA A 125 3.07 -0.17 5.36
CA ALA A 125 3.70 0.18 6.63
C ALA A 125 5.19 0.53 6.46
N TRP A 126 5.89 -0.15 5.55
CA TRP A 126 7.26 0.18 5.17
C TRP A 126 7.35 1.60 4.61
N HIS A 127 6.53 1.94 3.61
CA HIS A 127 6.45 3.30 3.07
C HIS A 127 6.12 4.33 4.17
N ALA A 128 5.19 4.00 5.07
CA ALA A 128 4.74 4.92 6.11
C ALA A 128 5.79 5.16 7.21
N GLY A 129 6.62 4.16 7.55
CA GLY A 129 7.44 4.20 8.77
C GLY A 129 8.95 3.94 8.59
N ARG A 130 9.37 3.22 7.56
CA ARG A 130 10.74 2.71 7.43
C ARG A 130 11.47 3.18 6.18
N GLU A 131 10.74 3.61 5.16
CA GLU A 131 11.36 4.11 3.94
C GLU A 131 11.97 5.50 4.19
N MET A 132 13.29 5.58 4.08
CA MET A 132 14.08 6.78 4.31
C MET A 132 14.75 7.24 3.02
N GLU A 133 14.85 8.55 2.85
CA GLU A 133 15.61 9.21 1.77
C GLU A 133 16.42 10.35 2.39
N HIS A 134 17.75 10.30 2.24
CA HIS A 134 18.68 11.27 2.87
C HIS A 134 18.49 11.43 4.39
N GLY A 135 18.30 10.31 5.12
CA GLY A 135 18.22 10.31 6.59
C GLY A 135 16.90 10.80 7.18
N ARG A 136 15.91 11.13 6.34
CA ARG A 136 14.54 11.48 6.76
C ARG A 136 13.53 10.54 6.12
N PRO A 137 12.30 10.43 6.66
CA PRO A 137 11.21 9.76 5.97
C PRO A 137 11.09 10.18 4.52
N ARG A 138 10.97 9.20 3.61
CA ARG A 138 10.75 9.49 2.19
C ARG A 138 9.42 10.23 1.96
N TRP A 139 8.42 9.91 2.77
CA TRP A 139 7.07 10.46 2.72
C TRP A 139 6.70 11.09 4.05
N ASP A 140 6.14 12.29 3.99
CA ASP A 140 5.57 12.97 5.16
C ASP A 140 4.22 12.33 5.55
N LEU A 141 3.47 11.86 4.55
CA LEU A 141 2.18 11.20 4.72
C LEU A 141 2.02 10.07 3.70
N VAL A 142 1.57 8.90 4.16
CA VAL A 142 1.06 7.83 3.29
C VAL A 142 -0.46 7.75 3.44
N VAL A 143 -1.17 7.73 2.32
CA VAL A 143 -2.62 7.53 2.26
C VAL A 143 -2.91 6.17 1.67
N LEU A 144 -3.50 5.26 2.45
CA LEU A 144 -3.98 3.98 1.97
C LEU A 144 -5.42 4.13 1.47
N ASP A 145 -5.63 4.00 0.15
CA ASP A 145 -6.96 3.81 -0.43
C ASP A 145 -7.38 2.35 -0.25
N ALA A 146 -8.02 2.08 0.88
CA ALA A 146 -8.27 0.74 1.37
C ALA A 146 -9.47 0.07 0.64
N PRO A 147 -9.61 -1.27 0.76
CA PRO A 147 -10.78 -1.96 0.23
C PRO A 147 -12.09 -1.46 0.85
N ALA A 148 -13.21 -1.79 0.21
CA ALA A 148 -14.53 -1.46 0.75
C ALA A 148 -14.72 -2.06 2.15
N THR A 149 -15.41 -1.37 3.06
CA THR A 149 -15.43 -1.68 4.51
C THR A 149 -15.64 -3.16 4.87
N GLY A 150 -16.50 -3.88 4.13
CA GLY A 150 -16.74 -5.31 4.36
C GLY A 150 -15.48 -6.18 4.24
N HIS A 151 -14.59 -5.88 3.27
CA HIS A 151 -13.29 -6.54 3.13
C HIS A 151 -12.16 -5.74 3.77
N GLY A 152 -12.33 -4.42 3.93
CA GLY A 152 -11.32 -3.50 4.46
C GLY A 152 -11.02 -3.74 5.93
N LEU A 153 -12.02 -4.07 6.75
CA LEU A 153 -11.79 -4.41 8.15
C LEU A 153 -11.00 -5.71 8.27
N THR A 154 -11.41 -6.77 7.55
CA THR A 154 -10.68 -8.03 7.49
C THR A 154 -9.24 -7.83 7.04
N PHE A 155 -9.02 -7.03 5.99
CA PHE A 155 -7.69 -6.67 5.50
C PHE A 155 -6.83 -6.06 6.61
N LEU A 156 -7.35 -5.10 7.37
CA LEU A 156 -6.63 -4.45 8.48
C LEU A 156 -6.42 -5.35 9.70
N SER A 157 -7.27 -6.37 9.90
CA SER A 157 -7.17 -7.33 11.00
C SER A 157 -6.19 -8.48 10.73
N VAL A 158 -5.73 -8.65 9.48
CA VAL A 158 -4.78 -9.73 9.11
C VAL A 158 -3.55 -9.81 10.04
N PRO A 159 -2.89 -8.71 10.46
CA PRO A 159 -1.75 -8.79 11.37
C PRO A 159 -2.08 -9.46 12.71
N GLU A 160 -3.27 -9.22 13.26
CA GLU A 160 -3.70 -9.81 14.53
C GLU A 160 -3.95 -11.32 14.38
N VAL A 161 -4.60 -11.71 13.29
CA VAL A 161 -4.83 -13.13 12.96
C VAL A 161 -3.50 -13.86 12.80
N PHE A 162 -2.53 -13.27 12.11
CA PHE A 162 -1.22 -13.90 11.91
C PHE A 162 -0.45 -14.06 13.22
N LEU A 163 -0.45 -13.04 14.09
CA LEU A 163 0.16 -13.10 15.43
C LEU A 163 -0.48 -14.15 16.35
N SER A 164 -1.74 -14.53 16.11
CA SER A 164 -2.41 -15.58 16.88
C SER A 164 -2.02 -17.01 16.47
N ILE A 165 -1.34 -17.17 15.34
CA ILE A 165 -0.96 -18.46 14.74
C ILE A 165 0.51 -18.82 15.03
N VAL A 166 1.35 -17.83 15.34
CA VAL A 166 2.79 -17.99 15.64
C VAL A 166 3.08 -17.85 17.13
#